data_AF-A0A4Q3L274-F1
#
_entry.id   AF-A0A4Q3L274-F1
#
_cell.length_a   1.000
_cell.length_b   1.000
_cell.length_c   1.000
_cell.angle_alpha   90.00
_cell.angle_beta   90.00
_cell.angle_gamma   90.00
#
_symmetry.space_group_name_H-M   'P 1'
#
loop_
_entity.id
_entity.type
_entity.pdbx_description
1 polymer ?
#
loop_
_entity_poly.entity_id
_entity_poly.type
_entity_poly.pdbx_seq_one_letter_code
_entity_poly.pdbx_strand_id
1 'polypeptide(L)'
;MRELNIDWAALHSAFQMNMPEVRCFLSIEDGRVLKLPPGDPTLSTVRADPQRYIAVDAIPSRIQYQWLDEFIKSIEEENVRGRMEAAINGKGAFRRFKDILLTLPDERRRWFEYRDQMMRQRIIEWVREQGVTPLNEAPWTLGEGSSEAAEMAQEARHSVNFRPNSSASPNMPPSGNVALRPSQPMPNNPHEVEALRDFLIEWFDNRKAQTVPGPLELEEVAGEISKRFRVKSMHP
;
A
#
# COMPACT_ATOMS: atom_id res chain seq x y z
N MET A 1 -8.68 -9.93 -28.19
CA MET A 1 -8.62 -8.81 -27.23
C MET A 1 -10.01 -8.22 -27.05
N ARG A 2 -10.24 -7.46 -25.99
CA ARG A 2 -11.48 -6.70 -25.72
C ARG A 2 -11.13 -5.23 -25.61
N GLU A 3 -11.84 -4.35 -26.32
CA GLU A 3 -11.56 -2.91 -26.33
C GLU A 3 -12.44 -2.18 -25.30
N LEU A 4 -11.85 -1.45 -24.35
CA LEU A 4 -12.56 -0.84 -23.21
C LEU A 4 -12.07 0.57 -22.90
N ASN A 5 -13.00 1.46 -22.52
CA ASN A 5 -12.66 2.72 -21.85
C ASN A 5 -12.55 2.45 -20.34
N ILE A 6 -11.33 2.38 -19.80
CA ILE A 6 -11.05 1.93 -18.44
C ILE A 6 -11.15 3.10 -17.45
N ASP A 7 -11.82 2.90 -16.32
CA ASP A 7 -11.68 3.77 -15.14
C ASP A 7 -10.34 3.50 -14.44
N TRP A 8 -9.28 4.10 -14.98
CA TRP A 8 -7.92 3.96 -14.48
C TRP A 8 -7.75 4.39 -13.01
N ALA A 9 -8.55 5.35 -12.54
CA ALA A 9 -8.48 5.84 -11.17
C ALA A 9 -9.11 4.85 -10.18
N ALA A 10 -10.29 4.31 -10.51
CA ALA A 10 -10.92 3.27 -9.70
C ALA A 10 -10.12 1.96 -9.73
N LEU A 11 -9.49 1.62 -10.87
CA LEU A 11 -8.62 0.44 -11.02
C LEU A 11 -7.34 0.55 -10.20
N HIS A 12 -6.62 1.67 -10.29
CA HIS A 12 -5.44 1.94 -9.45
C HIS A 12 -5.76 1.89 -7.96
N SER A 13 -6.88 2.52 -7.57
CA SER A 13 -7.38 2.50 -6.20
C SER A 13 -7.80 1.08 -5.73
N ALA A 14 -8.29 0.22 -6.62
CA ALA A 14 -8.57 -1.19 -6.29
C ALA A 14 -7.28 -2.00 -6.04
N PHE A 15 -6.25 -1.82 -6.87
CA PHE A 15 -4.95 -2.47 -6.68
C PHE A 15 -4.22 -2.05 -5.38
N GLN A 16 -4.49 -0.85 -4.88
CA GLN A 16 -4.02 -0.38 -3.57
C GLN A 16 -4.86 -0.91 -2.39
N MET A 17 -6.05 -1.47 -2.62
CA MET A 17 -7.01 -1.78 -1.55
C MET A 17 -6.72 -3.12 -0.85
N ASN A 18 -5.78 -3.09 0.09
CA ASN A 18 -5.49 -4.21 0.98
C ASN A 18 -6.55 -4.36 2.11
N MET A 19 -7.80 -4.59 1.71
CA MET A 19 -8.97 -4.84 2.57
C MET A 19 -9.56 -6.20 2.14
N PRO A 20 -9.12 -7.34 2.71
CA PRO A 20 -9.43 -8.68 2.22
C PRO A 20 -10.92 -9.04 2.15
N GLU A 21 -11.77 -8.29 2.84
CA GLU A 21 -13.21 -8.43 2.90
C GLU A 21 -13.94 -7.70 1.75
N VAL A 22 -13.32 -6.66 1.16
CA VAL A 22 -13.87 -5.93 0.00
C VAL A 22 -13.36 -6.59 -1.28
N ARG A 23 -14.27 -6.90 -2.21
CA ARG A 23 -13.92 -7.53 -3.49
C ARG A 23 -14.05 -6.56 -4.64
N CYS A 24 -12.97 -6.37 -5.39
CA CYS A 24 -12.92 -5.48 -6.54
C CYS A 24 -13.07 -6.26 -7.84
N PHE A 25 -13.77 -5.69 -8.82
CA PHE A 25 -13.98 -6.31 -10.13
C PHE A 25 -13.96 -5.27 -11.25
N LEU A 26 -13.24 -5.54 -12.34
CA LEU A 26 -13.35 -4.78 -13.59
C LEU A 26 -14.52 -5.35 -14.41
N SER A 27 -15.46 -4.48 -14.77
CA SER A 27 -16.51 -4.74 -15.74
C SER A 27 -15.96 -4.63 -17.17
N ILE A 28 -16.19 -5.66 -17.98
CA ILE A 28 -15.81 -5.66 -19.40
C ILE A 28 -16.92 -5.15 -20.33
N GLU A 29 -18.02 -4.66 -19.79
CA GLU A 29 -19.11 -4.06 -20.58
C GLU A 29 -18.95 -2.54 -20.70
N ASP A 30 -18.42 -1.90 -19.66
CA ASP A 30 -18.30 -0.44 -19.54
C ASP A 30 -16.96 0.05 -18.96
N GLY A 31 -16.02 -0.86 -18.66
CA GLY A 31 -14.69 -0.55 -18.14
C GLY A 31 -14.65 0.02 -16.72
N ARG A 32 -15.78 0.02 -15.99
CA ARG A 32 -15.87 0.47 -14.60
C ARG A 32 -15.31 -0.56 -13.63
N VAL A 33 -14.83 -0.09 -12.47
CA VAL A 33 -14.38 -0.96 -11.39
C VAL A 33 -15.36 -0.93 -10.22
N LEU A 34 -16.02 -2.08 -9.99
CA LEU A 34 -16.90 -2.32 -8.86
C LEU A 34 -16.07 -2.62 -7.61
N LYS A 35 -16.51 -2.11 -6.45
CA LYS A 35 -15.89 -2.32 -5.13
C LYS A 35 -16.97 -2.80 -4.17
N LEU A 36 -17.10 -4.12 -4.02
CA LEU A 36 -18.24 -4.75 -3.34
C LEU A 36 -17.84 -5.15 -1.91
N PRO A 37 -18.43 -4.55 -0.87
CA PRO A 37 -18.17 -4.93 0.52
C PRO A 37 -18.83 -6.27 0.91
N PRO A 38 -18.51 -6.83 2.10
CA PRO A 38 -19.22 -7.99 2.63
C PRO A 38 -20.73 -7.76 2.72
N GLY A 39 -21.50 -8.75 2.25
CA GLY A 39 -22.96 -8.69 2.27
C GLY A 39 -23.61 -7.94 1.11
N ASP A 40 -22.83 -7.36 0.18
CA ASP A 40 -23.38 -6.77 -1.05
C ASP A 40 -24.08 -7.86 -1.89
N PRO A 41 -25.39 -7.72 -2.23
CA PRO A 41 -26.12 -8.73 -2.98
C PRO A 41 -25.53 -8.95 -4.40
N THR A 42 -24.97 -7.89 -4.99
CA THR A 42 -24.35 -7.88 -6.33
C THR A 42 -23.15 -8.82 -6.42
N LEU A 43 -22.48 -9.08 -5.29
CA LEU A 43 -21.31 -9.97 -5.21
C LEU A 43 -21.65 -11.40 -5.65
N SER A 44 -22.90 -11.84 -5.50
CA SER A 44 -23.34 -13.15 -5.97
C SER A 44 -23.39 -13.21 -7.50
N THR A 45 -24.08 -12.26 -8.14
CA THR A 45 -24.20 -12.10 -9.59
C THR A 45 -22.84 -11.91 -10.26
N VAL A 46 -22.02 -11.01 -9.72
CA VAL A 46 -20.70 -10.67 -10.28
C VAL A 46 -19.73 -11.85 -10.24
N ARG A 47 -19.79 -12.70 -9.21
CA ARG A 47 -18.99 -13.94 -9.14
C ARG A 47 -19.55 -15.09 -9.98
N ALA A 48 -20.81 -15.01 -10.40
CA ALA A 48 -21.44 -16.01 -11.28
C ALA A 48 -21.15 -15.76 -12.78
N ASP A 49 -20.82 -14.52 -13.17
CA ASP A 49 -20.43 -14.18 -14.55
C ASP A 49 -18.96 -13.69 -14.65
N PRO A 50 -17.98 -14.62 -14.59
CA PRO A 50 -16.57 -14.31 -14.83
C PRO A 50 -16.26 -13.98 -16.30
N GLN A 51 -17.24 -14.03 -17.21
CA GLN A 51 -17.05 -13.57 -18.59
C GLN A 51 -17.27 -12.05 -18.69
N ARG A 52 -18.16 -11.48 -17.87
CA ARG A 52 -18.40 -10.03 -17.72
C ARG A 52 -17.50 -9.35 -16.67
N TYR A 53 -17.14 -10.04 -15.60
CA TYR A 53 -16.43 -9.43 -14.48
C TYR A 53 -15.11 -10.13 -14.16
N ILE A 54 -14.02 -9.36 -14.21
CA ILE A 54 -12.67 -9.85 -13.89
C ILE A 54 -12.32 -9.41 -12.47
N ALA A 55 -11.94 -10.33 -11.59
CA ALA A 55 -11.51 -10.00 -10.24
C ALA A 55 -10.23 -9.17 -10.24
N VAL A 56 -10.20 -8.10 -9.44
CA VAL A 56 -9.03 -7.24 -9.22
C VAL A 56 -8.53 -7.50 -7.81
N ASP A 57 -7.49 -8.32 -7.69
CA ASP A 57 -6.80 -8.57 -6.42
C ASP A 57 -5.71 -7.52 -6.15
N ALA A 58 -5.52 -7.17 -4.87
CA ALA A 58 -4.41 -6.32 -4.45
C ALA A 58 -3.05 -6.98 -4.78
N ILE A 59 -2.02 -6.17 -5.02
CA ILE A 59 -0.71 -6.68 -5.45
C ILE A 59 -0.15 -7.70 -4.43
N PRO A 60 0.18 -8.95 -4.85
CA PRO A 60 0.66 -9.97 -3.94
C PRO A 60 1.90 -9.53 -3.16
N SER A 61 1.93 -9.78 -1.85
CA SER A 61 2.98 -9.28 -0.95
C SER A 61 4.40 -9.64 -1.40
N ARG A 62 4.59 -10.76 -2.11
CA ARG A 62 5.87 -11.16 -2.73
C ARG A 62 6.37 -10.14 -3.77
N ILE A 63 5.47 -9.59 -4.59
CA ILE A 63 5.80 -8.56 -5.58
C ILE A 63 6.11 -7.23 -4.86
N GLN A 64 5.32 -6.87 -3.84
CA GLN A 64 5.60 -5.70 -3.02
C GLN A 64 6.97 -5.80 -2.31
N TYR A 65 7.36 -6.99 -1.84
CA TYR A 65 8.69 -7.24 -1.27
C TYR A 65 9.80 -7.05 -2.31
N GLN A 66 9.61 -7.49 -3.55
CA GLN A 66 10.60 -7.26 -4.62
C GLN A 66 10.81 -5.77 -4.89
N TRP A 67 9.74 -4.97 -4.96
CA TRP A 67 9.86 -3.52 -5.09
C TRP A 67 10.59 -2.87 -3.92
N LEU A 68 10.31 -3.31 -2.69
CA LEU A 68 10.99 -2.80 -1.49
C LEU A 68 12.48 -3.20 -1.44
N ASP A 69 12.83 -4.40 -1.89
CA ASP A 69 14.21 -4.90 -1.99
C ASP A 69 15.03 -4.12 -3.04
N GLU A 70 14.47 -3.93 -4.24
CA GLU A 70 15.09 -3.12 -5.31
C GLU A 70 15.20 -1.64 -4.91
N PHE A 71 14.19 -1.08 -4.24
CA PHE A 71 14.25 0.30 -3.73
C PHE A 71 15.41 0.50 -2.74
N ILE A 72 15.61 -0.43 -1.79
CA ILE A 72 16.66 -0.31 -0.77
C ILE A 72 18.06 -0.32 -1.41
N LYS A 73 18.28 -1.14 -2.46
CA LYS A 73 19.54 -1.13 -3.23
C LYS A 73 19.84 0.23 -3.87
N SER A 74 18.81 1.03 -4.17
CA SER A 74 18.93 2.39 -4.72
C SER A 74 19.22 3.50 -3.69
N ILE A 75 19.42 3.16 -2.41
CA ILE A 75 19.78 4.12 -1.36
C ILE A 75 21.29 4.28 -1.31
N GLU A 76 21.78 5.51 -1.51
CA GLU A 76 23.23 5.80 -1.60
C GLU A 76 23.96 5.71 -0.25
N GLU A 77 23.29 6.10 0.84
CA GLU A 77 23.87 6.12 2.19
C GLU A 77 23.85 4.71 2.81
N GLU A 78 25.02 4.18 3.18
CA GLU A 78 25.18 2.76 3.56
C GLU A 78 24.55 2.45 4.93
N ASN A 79 24.61 3.37 5.88
CA ASN A 79 24.08 3.11 7.22
C ASN A 79 22.55 3.02 7.19
N VAL A 80 21.89 3.83 6.36
CA VAL A 80 20.46 3.72 6.03
C VAL A 80 20.18 2.46 5.22
N ARG A 81 20.96 2.17 4.16
CA ARG A 81 20.77 0.97 3.33
C ARG A 81 20.81 -0.30 4.19
N GLY A 82 21.92 -0.55 4.88
CA GLY A 82 22.09 -1.74 5.73
C GLY A 82 21.09 -1.81 6.89
N ARG A 83 20.66 -0.67 7.44
CA ARG A 83 19.57 -0.59 8.43
C ARG A 83 18.22 -1.02 7.83
N MET A 84 17.92 -0.66 6.58
CA MET A 84 16.72 -1.12 5.89
C MET A 84 16.82 -2.59 5.47
N GLU A 85 17.94 -3.03 4.88
CA GLU A 85 18.22 -4.43 4.52
C GLU A 85 18.04 -5.35 5.73
N ALA A 86 18.59 -5.00 6.89
CA ALA A 86 18.37 -5.73 8.14
C ALA A 86 16.89 -5.75 8.55
N ALA A 87 16.21 -4.60 8.45
CA ALA A 87 14.82 -4.45 8.89
C ALA A 87 13.81 -5.24 8.07
N ILE A 88 14.07 -5.54 6.78
CA ILE A 88 13.11 -6.22 5.90
C ILE A 88 13.04 -7.75 6.05
N ASN A 89 13.78 -8.33 6.99
CA ASN A 89 13.79 -9.78 7.22
C ASN A 89 12.68 -10.26 8.18
N GLY A 90 11.87 -11.24 7.76
CA GLY A 90 10.92 -11.97 8.62
C GLY A 90 9.65 -11.20 9.04
N LYS A 91 8.92 -11.72 10.04
CA LYS A 91 7.62 -11.16 10.48
C LYS A 91 7.78 -9.67 10.88
N GLY A 92 6.90 -8.82 10.39
CA GLY A 92 6.91 -7.37 10.65
C GLY A 92 7.85 -6.53 9.78
N ALA A 93 8.49 -7.10 8.76
CA ALA A 93 9.39 -6.39 7.84
C ALA A 93 8.86 -5.05 7.30
N PHE A 94 7.69 -5.08 6.63
CA PHE A 94 7.05 -3.87 6.11
C PHE A 94 6.76 -2.81 7.18
N ARG A 95 6.49 -3.21 8.43
CA ARG A 95 6.27 -2.27 9.53
C ARG A 95 7.57 -1.55 9.89
N ARG A 96 8.64 -2.30 10.19
CA ARG A 96 9.96 -1.71 10.52
C ARG A 96 10.51 -0.84 9.38
N PHE A 97 10.29 -1.23 8.13
CA PHE A 97 10.60 -0.40 6.97
C PHE A 97 9.81 0.92 6.97
N LYS A 98 8.49 0.89 7.16
CA LYS A 98 7.67 2.11 7.34
C LYS A 98 8.20 2.96 8.52
N ASP A 99 8.51 2.35 9.66
CA ASP A 99 9.01 3.03 10.86
C ASP A 99 10.37 3.72 10.60
N ILE A 100 11.25 3.12 9.79
CA ILE A 100 12.51 3.75 9.35
C ILE A 100 12.24 4.95 8.43
N LEU A 101 11.30 4.83 7.48
CA LEU A 101 10.92 5.95 6.60
C LEU A 101 10.30 7.13 7.36
N LEU A 102 9.67 6.92 8.51
CA LEU A 102 9.25 8.03 9.38
C LEU A 102 10.43 8.86 9.92
N THR A 103 11.64 8.29 9.96
CA THR A 103 12.87 9.00 10.33
C THR A 103 13.63 9.61 9.15
N LEU A 104 13.15 9.42 7.91
CA LEU A 104 13.87 9.78 6.67
C LEU A 104 12.89 10.38 5.63
N PRO A 105 12.54 11.68 5.73
CA PRO A 105 11.48 12.29 4.91
C PRO A 105 11.69 12.22 3.40
N ASP A 106 12.92 12.34 2.91
CA ASP A 106 13.23 12.33 1.48
C ASP A 106 13.24 10.90 0.90
N GLU A 107 13.81 9.92 1.61
CA GLU A 107 13.68 8.50 1.24
C GLU A 107 12.22 8.02 1.32
N ARG A 108 11.44 8.56 2.27
CA ARG A 108 9.98 8.34 2.31
C ARG A 108 9.30 8.87 1.05
N ARG A 109 9.72 10.04 0.54
CA ARG A 109 9.19 10.61 -0.71
C ARG A 109 9.56 9.72 -1.91
N ARG A 110 10.86 9.41 -2.07
CA ARG A 110 11.39 8.52 -3.11
C ARG A 110 10.67 7.16 -3.13
N TRP A 111 10.44 6.56 -1.97
CA TRP A 111 9.71 5.29 -1.85
C TRP A 111 8.28 5.39 -2.36
N PHE A 112 7.53 6.44 -2.01
CA PHE A 112 6.15 6.58 -2.48
C PHE A 112 6.08 6.83 -3.99
N GLU A 113 7.00 7.61 -4.54
CA GLU A 113 7.13 7.88 -5.98
C GLU A 113 7.47 6.59 -6.76
N TYR A 114 8.53 5.88 -6.34
CA TYR A 114 8.95 4.60 -6.93
C TYR A 114 7.86 3.53 -6.84
N ARG A 115 7.28 3.32 -5.65
CA ARG A 115 6.22 2.31 -5.43
C ARG A 115 4.99 2.60 -6.29
N ASP A 116 4.62 3.87 -6.47
CA ASP A 116 3.49 4.25 -7.30
C ASP A 116 3.78 4.12 -8.80
N GLN A 117 5.02 4.37 -9.24
CA GLN A 117 5.46 4.05 -10.60
C GLN A 117 5.39 2.53 -10.89
N MET A 118 5.91 1.71 -9.96
CA MET A 118 5.82 0.24 -10.07
C MET A 118 4.36 -0.25 -10.06
N MET A 119 3.49 0.37 -9.26
CA MET A 119 2.04 0.13 -9.26
C MET A 119 1.44 0.43 -10.64
N ARG A 120 1.70 1.62 -11.18
CA ARG A 120 1.22 2.08 -12.50
C ARG A 120 1.67 1.17 -13.66
N GLN A 121 2.92 0.73 -13.65
CA GLN A 121 3.43 -0.26 -14.62
C GLN A 121 2.73 -1.62 -14.46
N ARG A 122 2.56 -2.12 -13.24
CA ARG A 122 1.91 -3.42 -12.99
C ARG A 122 0.44 -3.44 -13.37
N ILE A 123 -0.26 -2.31 -13.24
CA ILE A 123 -1.65 -2.14 -13.68
C ILE A 123 -1.76 -2.21 -15.22
N ILE A 124 -0.87 -1.53 -15.96
CA ILE A 124 -0.81 -1.63 -17.43
C ILE A 124 -0.55 -3.08 -17.87
N GLU A 125 0.40 -3.75 -17.22
CA GLU A 125 0.68 -5.17 -17.51
C GLU A 125 -0.53 -6.05 -17.21
N TRP A 126 -1.23 -5.82 -16.10
CA TRP A 126 -2.42 -6.60 -15.74
C TRP A 126 -3.55 -6.45 -16.75
N VAL A 127 -3.82 -5.23 -17.24
CA VAL A 127 -4.80 -4.98 -18.30
C VAL A 127 -4.44 -5.80 -19.56
N ARG A 128 -3.15 -5.88 -19.91
CA ARG A 128 -2.67 -6.69 -21.03
C ARG A 128 -2.79 -8.21 -20.77
N GLU A 129 -2.46 -8.68 -19.56
CA GLU A 129 -2.65 -10.08 -19.12
C GLU A 129 -4.13 -10.51 -19.22
N GLN A 130 -5.07 -9.60 -18.96
CA GLN A 130 -6.51 -9.85 -19.13
C GLN A 130 -6.97 -9.85 -20.61
N GLY A 131 -6.07 -9.61 -21.56
CA GLY A 131 -6.41 -9.50 -22.98
C GLY A 131 -7.24 -8.27 -23.31
N VAL A 132 -7.18 -7.22 -22.49
CA VAL A 132 -7.87 -5.95 -22.69
C VAL A 132 -6.96 -4.96 -23.42
N THR A 133 -7.52 -4.30 -24.43
CA THR A 133 -6.94 -3.15 -25.12
C THR A 133 -7.64 -1.89 -24.59
N PRO A 134 -6.94 -0.96 -23.91
CA PRO A 134 -7.57 0.30 -23.50
C PRO A 134 -7.82 1.21 -24.70
N LEU A 135 -9.00 1.81 -24.76
CA LEU A 135 -9.40 2.83 -25.74
C LEU A 135 -9.05 4.26 -25.27
N ASN A 136 -8.81 4.43 -23.97
CA ASN A 136 -8.39 5.67 -23.34
C ASN A 136 -7.02 5.49 -22.68
N GLU A 137 -6.11 6.44 -22.88
CA GLU A 137 -4.80 6.42 -22.23
C GLU A 137 -4.92 6.46 -20.70
N ALA A 138 -3.95 5.83 -20.04
CA ALA A 138 -3.83 5.95 -18.59
C ALA A 138 -3.35 7.36 -18.23
N PRO A 139 -3.84 7.99 -17.15
CA PRO A 139 -3.52 9.38 -16.80
C PRO A 139 -2.06 9.60 -16.35
N TRP A 140 -1.20 8.59 -16.55
CA TRP A 140 0.21 8.56 -16.21
C TRP A 140 1.14 8.13 -17.37
N THR A 141 0.61 7.86 -18.58
CA THR A 141 1.45 7.65 -19.78
C THR A 141 1.84 8.95 -20.47
N LEU A 142 1.04 10.00 -20.31
CA LEU A 142 1.26 11.35 -20.87
C LEU A 142 2.31 12.16 -20.08
N GLY A 143 3.46 11.55 -19.80
CA GLY A 143 4.61 12.15 -19.13
C GLY A 143 5.92 11.49 -19.59
N GLU A 144 6.86 12.29 -20.08
CA GLU A 144 8.00 11.82 -20.89
C GLU A 144 8.97 10.90 -20.13
N GLY A 145 9.05 11.01 -18.79
CA GLY A 145 9.91 10.17 -17.94
C GLY A 145 9.51 8.69 -17.79
N SER A 146 8.49 8.21 -18.51
CA SER A 146 8.10 6.79 -18.45
C SER A 146 9.06 5.84 -19.20
N SER A 147 9.80 6.34 -20.19
CA SER A 147 10.84 5.57 -20.89
C SER A 147 12.12 5.47 -20.05
N GLU A 148 12.68 6.61 -19.63
CA GLU A 148 13.93 6.67 -18.86
C GLU A 148 13.84 5.84 -17.57
N ALA A 149 12.74 5.91 -16.83
CA ALA A 149 12.58 5.14 -15.60
C ALA A 149 12.44 3.62 -15.82
N ALA A 150 11.91 3.18 -16.97
CA ALA A 150 11.91 1.77 -17.34
C ALA A 150 13.31 1.27 -17.70
N GLU A 151 14.10 2.14 -18.35
CA GLU A 151 15.49 1.89 -18.75
C GLU A 151 16.43 1.87 -17.51
N MET A 152 16.30 2.84 -16.59
CA MET A 152 16.97 2.84 -15.29
C MET A 152 16.65 1.60 -14.44
N ALA A 153 15.37 1.16 -14.44
CA ALA A 153 14.96 -0.07 -13.75
C ALA A 153 15.51 -1.35 -14.42
N GLN A 154 16.04 -1.25 -15.63
CA GLN A 154 16.75 -2.31 -16.33
C GLN A 154 18.27 -2.22 -16.12
N GLU A 155 18.88 -1.03 -16.13
CA GLU A 155 20.29 -0.82 -15.80
C GLU A 155 20.63 -1.16 -14.34
N ALA A 156 19.77 -0.80 -13.38
CA ALA A 156 19.98 -1.09 -11.96
C ALA A 156 20.21 -2.59 -11.66
N ARG A 157 19.66 -3.48 -12.50
CA ARG A 157 19.83 -4.94 -12.42
C ARG A 157 21.21 -5.44 -12.86
N HIS A 158 21.97 -4.61 -13.60
CA HIS A 158 23.26 -4.98 -14.19
C HIS A 158 24.47 -4.39 -13.45
N SER A 159 24.28 -3.28 -12.72
CA SER A 159 25.38 -2.40 -12.28
C SER A 159 25.78 -2.53 -10.80
N VAL A 160 25.35 -3.57 -10.08
CA VAL A 160 25.67 -3.74 -8.64
C VAL A 160 27.12 -4.24 -8.44
N ASN A 161 28.09 -3.33 -8.44
CA ASN A 161 29.40 -3.55 -7.85
C ASN A 161 30.10 -2.24 -7.44
N PHE A 162 30.76 -2.28 -6.27
CA PHE A 162 31.71 -1.29 -5.72
C PHE A 162 31.19 -0.05 -4.95
N ARG A 163 32.00 0.35 -3.96
CA ARG A 163 31.88 1.41 -2.92
C ARG A 163 33.31 1.72 -2.39
N PRO A 164 33.59 2.67 -1.45
CA PRO A 164 32.75 3.55 -0.62
C PRO A 164 33.15 5.05 -0.85
N ASN A 165 33.15 6.07 0.04
CA ASN A 165 32.85 6.22 1.48
C ASN A 165 32.66 7.72 1.89
N SER A 166 32.05 7.96 3.07
CA SER A 166 32.29 9.13 3.99
C SER A 166 32.08 10.59 3.48
N SER A 167 31.71 11.59 4.31
CA SER A 167 31.25 11.66 5.72
C SER A 167 30.81 13.08 6.13
N ALA A 168 30.08 13.17 7.26
CA ALA A 168 29.95 14.32 8.18
C ALA A 168 28.84 15.40 7.98
N SER A 169 28.30 15.83 9.12
CA SER A 169 27.39 16.99 9.37
C SER A 169 28.17 18.01 10.28
N PRO A 170 27.61 19.02 11.02
CA PRO A 170 26.21 19.37 11.36
C PRO A 170 25.84 20.89 11.40
N ASN A 171 24.54 21.21 11.60
CA ASN A 171 23.98 22.05 12.69
C ASN A 171 22.64 22.77 12.36
N MET A 172 21.88 23.01 13.43
CA MET A 172 20.69 23.90 13.59
C MET A 172 21.01 24.86 14.77
N PRO A 173 20.19 25.88 15.21
CA PRO A 173 18.76 25.78 15.55
C PRO A 173 17.95 27.09 15.24
N PRO A 174 17.04 27.64 16.09
CA PRO A 174 15.60 27.33 16.07
C PRO A 174 14.66 28.57 16.04
N SER A 175 13.33 28.35 15.94
CA SER A 175 12.27 28.94 16.81
C SER A 175 10.88 29.02 16.12
N GLY A 176 9.80 28.99 16.89
CA GLY A 176 8.44 29.35 16.43
C GLY A 176 7.34 28.51 17.08
N ASN A 177 6.49 29.12 17.92
CA ASN A 177 5.46 28.42 18.68
C ASN A 177 4.10 29.14 18.57
N VAL A 178 3.04 28.45 18.14
CA VAL A 178 1.66 28.94 18.16
C VAL A 178 0.72 27.78 18.51
N ALA A 179 -0.17 27.98 19.48
CA ALA A 179 -1.17 26.99 19.89
C ALA A 179 -2.59 27.46 19.54
N LEU A 180 -3.45 26.53 19.12
CA LEU A 180 -4.89 26.75 18.93
C LEU A 180 -5.71 25.64 19.60
N ARG A 181 -7.02 25.92 19.78
CA ARG A 181 -7.91 25.25 20.74
C ARG A 181 -8.36 23.83 20.33
N PRO A 182 -8.80 23.01 21.30
CA PRO A 182 -9.08 21.59 21.07
C PRO A 182 -10.45 21.32 20.43
N SER A 183 -10.45 20.40 19.46
CA SER A 183 -11.64 19.70 18.96
C SER A 183 -11.69 18.28 19.52
N GLN A 184 -12.88 17.68 19.61
CA GLN A 184 -13.06 16.34 20.19
C GLN A 184 -12.51 15.23 19.25
N PRO A 185 -11.83 14.19 19.78
CA PRO A 185 -11.31 13.10 18.98
C PRO A 185 -12.37 12.00 18.74
N MET A 186 -12.92 11.99 17.53
CA MET A 186 -13.02 10.73 16.76
C MET A 186 -11.64 10.45 16.12
N PRO A 187 -11.34 9.22 15.65
CA PRO A 187 -10.08 8.93 14.95
C PRO A 187 -10.03 9.73 13.63
N ASN A 188 -9.34 10.87 13.66
CA ASN A 188 -9.51 11.98 12.71
C ASN A 188 -8.29 12.16 11.79
N ASN A 189 -7.38 11.18 11.75
CA ASN A 189 -6.26 11.15 10.83
C ASN A 189 -6.20 9.78 10.13
N PRO A 190 -6.03 9.70 8.79
CA PRO A 190 -5.84 8.43 8.08
C PRO A 190 -4.78 7.52 8.70
N HIS A 191 -3.72 8.07 9.32
CA HIS A 191 -2.70 7.27 10.01
C HIS A 191 -3.22 6.56 11.28
N GLU A 192 -4.23 7.09 11.97
CA GLU A 192 -4.89 6.36 13.09
C GLU A 192 -5.75 5.21 12.55
N VAL A 193 -6.42 5.41 11.41
CA VAL A 193 -7.22 4.37 10.73
C VAL A 193 -6.30 3.25 10.20
N GLU A 194 -5.19 3.61 9.57
CA GLU A 194 -4.17 2.63 9.14
C GLU A 194 -3.53 1.89 10.33
N ALA A 195 -3.22 2.59 11.43
CA ALA A 195 -2.64 1.95 12.61
C ALA A 195 -3.64 1.04 13.34
N LEU A 196 -4.93 1.38 13.33
CA LEU A 196 -6.01 0.52 13.84
C LEU A 196 -6.21 -0.71 12.95
N ARG A 197 -6.22 -0.56 11.61
CA ARG A 197 -6.24 -1.67 10.65
C ARG A 197 -5.04 -2.60 10.85
N ASP A 198 -3.83 -2.04 10.86
CA ASP A 198 -2.59 -2.81 11.02
C ASP A 198 -2.55 -3.52 12.39
N PHE A 199 -3.09 -2.91 13.46
CA PHE A 199 -3.26 -3.55 14.78
C PHE A 199 -4.30 -4.68 14.76
N LEU A 200 -5.45 -4.50 14.10
CA LEU A 200 -6.48 -5.55 13.99
C LEU A 200 -5.96 -6.75 13.19
N ILE A 201 -5.25 -6.51 12.10
CA ILE A 201 -4.55 -7.57 11.34
C ILE A 201 -3.52 -8.27 12.22
N GLU A 202 -2.66 -7.51 12.93
CA GLU A 202 -1.67 -8.06 13.86
C GLU A 202 -2.32 -8.92 14.97
N TRP A 203 -3.47 -8.52 15.51
CA TRP A 203 -4.20 -9.30 16.51
C TRP A 203 -4.81 -10.57 15.92
N PHE A 204 -5.51 -10.49 14.78
CA PHE A 204 -6.11 -11.65 14.11
C PHE A 204 -5.06 -12.68 13.67
N ASP A 205 -3.96 -12.24 13.04
CA ASP A 205 -2.85 -13.09 12.55
C ASP A 205 -2.02 -13.72 13.67
N ASN A 206 -2.13 -13.22 14.91
CA ASN A 206 -1.42 -13.78 16.06
C ASN A 206 -2.25 -14.80 16.86
N ARG A 207 -3.52 -15.02 16.50
CA ARG A 207 -4.34 -16.11 17.04
C ARG A 207 -3.96 -17.44 16.36
N LYS A 208 -3.88 -18.52 17.13
CA LYS A 208 -3.79 -19.87 16.56
C LYS A 208 -5.08 -20.13 15.77
N ALA A 209 -4.95 -20.58 14.52
CA ALA A 209 -6.04 -20.54 13.57
C ALA A 209 -7.28 -21.38 13.98
N GLN A 210 -8.44 -21.00 13.44
CA GLN A 210 -9.72 -21.73 13.44
C GLN A 210 -10.71 -21.56 14.62
N THR A 211 -10.73 -20.41 15.30
CA THR A 211 -11.91 -20.00 16.10
C THR A 211 -12.40 -18.58 15.79
N VAL A 212 -13.73 -18.42 15.75
CA VAL A 212 -14.39 -17.11 15.89
C VAL A 212 -14.17 -16.64 17.33
N PRO A 213 -13.77 -15.38 17.58
CA PRO A 213 -13.48 -14.93 18.94
C PRO A 213 -14.74 -14.89 19.82
N GLY A 214 -14.58 -15.27 21.08
CA GLY A 214 -15.65 -15.22 22.08
C GLY A 214 -15.97 -13.79 22.54
N PRO A 215 -17.13 -13.55 23.18
CA PRO A 215 -17.54 -12.22 23.63
C PRO A 215 -16.50 -11.52 24.53
N LEU A 216 -15.86 -12.26 25.44
CA LEU A 216 -14.84 -11.73 26.35
C LEU A 216 -13.54 -11.31 25.61
N GLU A 217 -13.15 -12.04 24.56
CA GLU A 217 -12.00 -11.65 23.72
C GLU A 217 -12.30 -10.37 22.93
N LEU A 218 -13.55 -10.18 22.49
CA LEU A 218 -13.98 -8.96 21.82
C LEU A 218 -14.02 -7.75 22.76
N GLU A 219 -14.41 -7.94 24.02
CA GLU A 219 -14.34 -6.89 25.05
C GLU A 219 -12.90 -6.52 25.40
N GLU A 220 -11.99 -7.48 25.51
CA GLU A 220 -10.56 -7.23 25.74
C GLU A 220 -9.93 -6.42 24.58
N VAL A 221 -10.22 -6.80 23.33
CA VAL A 221 -9.78 -6.06 22.13
C VAL A 221 -10.37 -4.65 22.09
N ALA A 222 -11.66 -4.48 22.37
CA ALA A 222 -12.30 -3.16 22.42
C ALA A 222 -11.68 -2.28 23.50
N GLY A 223 -11.29 -2.87 24.64
CA GLY A 223 -10.54 -2.22 25.70
C GLY A 223 -9.17 -1.72 25.24
N GLU A 224 -8.36 -2.56 24.60
CA GLU A 224 -7.05 -2.15 24.09
C GLU A 224 -7.13 -1.17 22.92
N ILE A 225 -8.13 -1.27 22.05
CA ILE A 225 -8.40 -0.25 21.02
C ILE A 225 -8.69 1.10 21.66
N SER A 226 -9.55 1.14 22.70
CA SER A 226 -9.93 2.38 23.40
C SER A 226 -8.81 2.98 24.26
N LYS A 227 -7.81 2.17 24.67
CA LYS A 227 -6.59 2.64 25.36
C LYS A 227 -5.55 3.17 24.38
N ARG A 228 -5.33 2.46 23.26
CA ARG A 228 -4.22 2.67 22.32
C ARG A 228 -4.51 3.72 21.26
N PHE A 229 -5.75 3.78 20.81
CA PHE A 229 -6.29 4.81 19.92
C PHE A 229 -7.28 5.62 20.74
N ARG A 230 -7.40 6.93 20.52
CA ARG A 230 -8.07 7.85 21.47
C ARG A 230 -9.62 7.81 21.40
N VAL A 231 -10.16 6.65 21.08
CA VAL A 231 -11.58 6.34 20.92
C VAL A 231 -12.19 6.13 22.30
N LYS A 232 -13.20 6.93 22.66
CA LYS A 232 -13.97 6.64 23.88
C LYS A 232 -14.72 5.32 23.71
N SER A 233 -14.56 4.41 24.67
CA SER A 233 -15.33 3.17 24.76
C SER A 233 -16.83 3.47 24.80
N MET A 234 -17.56 3.04 23.77
CA MET A 234 -19.01 3.13 23.73
C MET A 234 -19.59 1.94 24.51
N HIS A 235 -19.80 2.14 25.80
CA HIS A 235 -20.65 1.27 26.61
C HIS A 235 -22.13 1.65 26.39
N PRO A 236 -23.06 0.68 26.50
CA PRO A 236 -24.49 0.90 26.29
C PRO A 236 -25.15 1.72 27.41
#